data_AF-A0AAW4IHI6-F1
#
_entry.id   AF-A0AAW4IHI6-F1
#
_cell.length_a   1.000
_cell.length_b   1.000
_cell.length_c   1.000
_cell.angle_alpha   90.00
_cell.angle_beta   90.00
_cell.angle_gamma   90.00
#
_symmetry.space_group_name_H-M   'P 1'
#
loop_
_entity.id
_entity.type
_entity.pdbx_description
1 polymer ?
#
loop_
_entity_poly.entity_id
_entity_poly.type
_entity_poly.pdbx_seq_one_letter_code
_entity_poly.pdbx_strand_id
1 'polypeptide(L)'
;MTSFFLLLLLVLLVGVPAFVYLTKPVALGLTSLVPPLLFQCGNWMYLGYLDPFWPIALVVSSAIALVAALVVGLLVSRFAHRP
;
A
#
# COMPACT_ATOMS: atom_id res chain seq x y z
N MET A 1 15.44 -5.53 -6.87
CA MET A 1 14.22 -5.87 -7.66
C MET A 1 13.17 -6.59 -6.81
N THR A 2 13.56 -7.57 -5.98
CA THR A 2 12.68 -8.29 -5.04
C THR A 2 11.88 -7.38 -4.10
N SER A 3 12.49 -6.32 -3.57
CA SER A 3 11.85 -5.42 -2.60
C SER A 3 10.69 -4.61 -3.20
N PHE A 4 10.79 -4.18 -4.46
CA PHE A 4 9.67 -3.51 -5.16
C PHE A 4 8.50 -4.46 -5.41
N PHE A 5 8.80 -5.74 -5.67
CA PHE A 5 7.79 -6.76 -5.86
C PHE A 5 7.02 -7.05 -4.57
N LEU A 6 7.71 -7.07 -3.43
CA LEU A 6 7.10 -7.18 -2.10
C LEU A 6 6.17 -6.01 -1.79
N LEU A 7 6.60 -4.77 -2.06
CA LEU A 7 5.76 -3.60 -1.88
C LEU A 7 4.51 -3.66 -2.77
N LEU A 8 4.65 -4.05 -4.03
CA LEU A 8 3.53 -4.26 -4.95
C LEU A 8 2.55 -5.31 -4.40
N LEU A 9 3.06 -6.44 -3.91
CA LEU A 9 2.26 -7.50 -3.29
C LEU A 9 1.48 -6.98 -2.08
N LEU A 10 2.11 -6.19 -1.21
CA LEU A 10 1.43 -5.58 -0.05
C LEU A 10 0.34 -4.60 -0.50
N VAL A 11 0.58 -3.81 -1.55
CA VAL A 11 -0.43 -2.91 -2.10
C VAL A 11 -1.61 -3.70 -2.68
N LEU A 12 -1.37 -4.80 -3.38
CA LEU A 12 -2.43 -5.63 -3.96
C LEU A 12 -3.22 -6.42 -2.91
N LEU A 13 -2.53 -6.96 -1.88
CA LEU A 13 -3.15 -7.81 -0.86
C LEU A 13 -3.80 -7.02 0.28
N VAL A 14 -3.30 -5.82 0.59
CA VAL A 14 -3.76 -5.02 1.72
C VAL A 14 -4.38 -3.71 1.26
N GLY A 15 -3.71 -2.99 0.35
CA GLY A 15 -4.20 -1.73 -0.20
C GLY A 15 -5.51 -1.91 -0.98
N VAL A 16 -5.52 -2.72 -2.04
CA VAL A 16 -6.70 -2.87 -2.91
C VAL A 16 -7.96 -3.32 -2.13
N PRO A 17 -7.92 -4.32 -1.24
CA PRO A 17 -9.09 -4.68 -0.44
C PRO A 17 -9.52 -3.56 0.50
N ALA A 18 -8.58 -2.87 1.15
CA ALA A 18 -8.91 -1.72 1.99
C ALA A 18 -9.60 -0.60 1.18
N PHE A 19 -9.19 -0.37 -0.07
CA PHE A 19 -9.86 0.60 -0.94
C PHE A 19 -11.29 0.16 -1.33
N VAL A 20 -11.46 -1.12 -1.64
CA VAL A 20 -12.72 -1.67 -2.16
C VAL A 20 -13.78 -1.81 -1.07
N TYR A 21 -13.39 -2.23 0.13
CA TYR A 21 -14.32 -2.65 1.19
C TYR A 21 -14.51 -1.64 2.33
N LEU A 22 -13.64 -0.64 2.49
CA LEU A 22 -13.76 0.33 3.59
C LEU A 22 -14.44 1.64 3.16
N THR A 23 -14.94 2.39 4.14
CA THR A 23 -15.55 3.70 3.94
C THR A 23 -14.52 4.75 3.50
N LYS A 24 -14.95 5.69 2.66
CA LYS A 24 -14.06 6.50 1.81
C LYS A 24 -13.00 7.38 2.49
N PRO A 25 -13.08 7.86 3.74
CA PRO A 25 -11.89 8.49 4.33
C PRO A 25 -10.89 7.44 4.86
N VAL A 26 -11.40 6.37 5.47
CA VAL A 26 -10.60 5.31 6.09
C VAL A 26 -9.88 4.47 5.03
N ALA A 27 -10.55 4.19 3.92
CA ALA A 27 -10.01 3.51 2.75
C ALA A 27 -8.75 4.20 2.21
N LEU A 28 -8.79 5.52 2.02
CA LEU A 28 -7.66 6.29 1.47
C LEU A 28 -6.47 6.33 2.43
N GLY A 29 -6.73 6.52 3.73
CA GLY A 29 -5.66 6.52 4.74
C GLY A 29 -4.97 5.16 4.84
N LEU A 30 -5.73 4.07 4.88
CA LEU A 30 -5.15 2.74 5.05
C LEU A 30 -4.45 2.24 3.80
N THR A 31 -4.99 2.51 2.62
CA THR A 31 -4.35 2.14 1.33
C THR A 31 -3.03 2.83 1.09
N SER A 32 -2.92 4.10 1.48
CA SER A 32 -1.69 4.88 1.33
C SER A 32 -0.65 4.52 2.39
N LEU A 33 -1.04 4.31 3.65
CA LEU A 33 -0.08 4.19 4.75
C LEU A 33 0.26 2.75 5.14
N VAL A 34 -0.70 1.83 5.12
CA VAL A 34 -0.47 0.47 5.65
C VAL A 34 0.55 -0.32 4.83
N PRO A 35 0.45 -0.39 3.48
CA PRO A 35 1.44 -1.12 2.69
C PRO A 35 2.89 -0.62 2.87
N PRO A 36 3.19 0.70 2.80
CA PRO A 36 4.55 1.16 3.02
C PRO A 36 5.01 1.04 4.47
N LEU A 37 4.13 1.18 5.47
CA LEU A 37 4.50 0.95 6.87
C LEU A 37 4.89 -0.51 7.10
N LEU A 38 4.11 -1.46 6.60
CA LEU A 38 4.44 -2.89 6.70
C LEU A 38 5.76 -3.21 6.00
N PHE A 39 6.00 -2.59 4.84
CA PHE A 39 7.25 -2.74 4.11
C PHE A 39 8.45 -2.18 4.89
N GLN A 40 8.33 -0.98 5.49
CA GLN A 40 9.41 -0.39 6.28
C GLN A 40 9.67 -1.17 7.57
N CYS A 41 8.62 -1.65 8.26
CA CYS A 41 8.77 -2.53 9.41
C CYS A 41 9.46 -3.85 9.04
N GLY A 42 9.07 -4.44 7.91
CA GLY A 42 9.73 -5.65 7.37
C GLY A 42 11.21 -5.42 7.08
N ASN A 43 11.54 -4.30 6.43
CA ASN A 43 12.93 -3.92 6.15
C ASN A 43 13.73 -3.68 7.43
N TRP A 44 13.14 -3.01 8.44
CA TRP A 44 13.81 -2.80 9.72
C TRP A 44 14.13 -4.12 10.41
N MET A 45 13.17 -5.05 10.45
CA MET A 45 13.40 -6.39 11.00
C MET A 45 14.45 -7.19 10.22
N TYR A 46 14.51 -7.02 8.89
CA TYR A 46 15.46 -7.72 8.03
C TYR A 46 16.89 -7.16 8.13
N LEU A 47 17.03 -5.83 8.12
CA LEU A 47 18.33 -5.15 8.13
C LEU A 47 18.90 -4.96 9.54
N GLY A 48 18.06 -5.05 10.58
CA GLY A 48 18.44 -4.79 11.97
C GLY A 48 18.63 -3.32 12.32
N TYR A 49 18.52 -2.42 11.33
CA TYR A 49 18.54 -0.98 11.51
C TYR A 49 17.51 -0.31 10.59
N LEU A 50 17.16 0.92 10.91
CA LEU A 50 16.17 1.69 10.20
C LEU A 50 16.89 2.59 9.18
N ASP A 51 16.54 2.46 7.90
CA ASP A 51 17.20 3.20 6.81
C ASP A 51 17.09 4.71 7.04
N PRO A 52 18.17 5.50 7.01
CA PRO A 52 18.10 6.96 7.24
C PRO A 52 17.18 7.70 6.27
N PHE A 53 16.93 7.16 5.08
CA PHE A 53 16.03 7.72 4.08
C PHE A 53 14.60 7.16 4.16
N TRP A 54 14.28 6.37 5.19
CA TRP A 54 12.95 5.81 5.42
C TRP A 54 11.80 6.82 5.35
N PRO A 55 11.91 8.10 5.81
CA PRO A 55 10.77 9.00 5.78
C PRO A 55 10.42 9.40 4.34
N ILE A 56 11.45 9.62 3.52
CA ILE A 56 11.29 9.94 2.09
C ILE A 56 10.73 8.73 1.36
N ALA A 57 11.30 7.55 1.63
CA ALA A 57 10.82 6.30 1.06
C ALA A 57 9.35 6.03 1.43
N LEU A 58 8.94 6.34 2.66
CA LEU A 58 7.56 6.19 3.12
C LEU A 58 6.62 7.16 2.39
N VAL A 59 6.98 8.43 2.25
CA VAL A 59 6.14 9.42 1.52
C VAL A 59 5.96 9.03 0.06
N VAL A 60 7.06 8.70 -0.63
CA VAL A 60 7.01 8.30 -2.05
C VAL A 60 6.23 7.01 -2.22
N SER A 61 6.47 6.01 -1.36
CA SER A 61 5.76 4.73 -1.42
C SER A 61 4.28 4.87 -1.09
N SER A 62 3.90 5.81 -0.21
CA SER A 62 2.50 6.09 0.12
C SER A 62 1.75 6.71 -1.06
N ALA A 63 2.38 7.64 -1.78
CA ALA A 63 1.80 8.22 -2.99
C ALA A 63 1.60 7.15 -4.07
N ILE A 64 2.60 6.30 -4.30
CA ILE A 64 2.52 5.21 -5.28
C ILE A 64 1.47 4.18 -4.87
N ALA A 65 1.44 3.79 -3.59
CA ALA A 65 0.46 2.84 -3.05
C ALA A 65 -0.97 3.35 -3.22
N LEU A 66 -1.21 4.65 -2.97
CA LEU A 66 -2.51 5.28 -3.17
C LEU A 66 -2.92 5.26 -4.65
N VAL A 67 -2.05 5.66 -5.56
CA VAL A 67 -2.33 5.65 -7.00
C VAL A 67 -2.61 4.24 -7.50
N ALA A 68 -1.79 3.27 -7.10
CA ALA A 68 -1.99 1.86 -7.45
C ALA A 68 -3.31 1.31 -6.88
N ALA A 69 -3.63 1.59 -5.62
CA ALA A 69 -4.89 1.18 -4.99
C ALA A 69 -6.11 1.86 -5.63
N LEU A 70 -6.01 3.13 -6.04
CA LEU A 70 -7.06 3.83 -6.79
C LEU A 70 -7.29 3.20 -8.15
N VAL A 71 -6.24 3.02 -8.95
CA VAL A 71 -6.33 2.47 -10.31
C VAL A 71 -6.88 1.05 -10.27
N VAL A 72 -6.28 0.18 -9.45
CA VAL A 72 -6.69 -1.23 -9.35
C VAL A 72 -8.03 -1.34 -8.64
N GLY A 73 -8.27 -0.58 -7.58
CA GLY A 73 -9.54 -0.59 -6.84
C GLY A 73 -10.72 -0.08 -7.64
N LEU A 74 -10.53 0.91 -8.52
CA LEU A 74 -11.56 1.36 -9.47
C LEU A 74 -11.83 0.31 -10.54
N LEU A 75 -10.79 -0.32 -11.09
CA LEU A 75 -10.94 -1.42 -12.04
C LEU A 75 -11.71 -2.58 -11.39
N VAL A 76 -11.29 -3.03 -10.21
CA VAL A 76 -11.96 -4.11 -9.46
C VAL A 76 -13.39 -3.72 -9.12
N SER A 77 -13.67 -2.48 -8.72
CA SER A 77 -15.04 -2.03 -8.42
C SER A 77 -15.96 -2.01 -9.65
N ARG A 78 -15.43 -2.00 -10.89
CA ARG A 78 -16.25 -2.15 -12.10
C ARG A 78 -16.69 -3.60 -12.34
N PHE A 79 -15.93 -4.57 -11.86
CA PHE A 79 -16.20 -6.00 -12.03
C PHE A 79 -16.85 -6.63 -10.80
N ALA A 80 -16.50 -6.16 -9.61
CA ALA A 80 -17.15 -6.51 -8.36
C ALA A 80 -18.54 -5.84 -8.36
N HIS A 81 -19.57 -6.60 -8.75
CA HIS A 81 -20.96 -6.22 -8.53
C HIS A 81 -21.14 -5.93 -7.05
N ARG A 82 -21.23 -4.65 -6.71
CA ARG A 82 -21.57 -4.21 -5.36
C ARG A 82 -23.06 -4.48 -5.14
N PRO A 83 -23.49 -5.06 -4.01
CA PRO A 83 -24.85 -4.85 -3.52
C PRO A 83 -25.07 -3.37 -3.17
#